data_AF-A0A2M8C4A1-F1
#
_entry.id   AF-A0A2M8C4A1-F1
#
_cell.length_a   1.000
_cell.length_b   1.000
_cell.length_c   1.000
_cell.angle_alpha   90.00
_cell.angle_beta   90.00
_cell.angle_gamma   90.00
#
_symmetry.space_group_name_H-M   'P 1'
#
loop_
_entity.id
_entity.type
_entity.pdbx_description
1 polymer ?
#
loop_
_entity_poly.entity_id
_entity_poly.type
_entity_poly.pdbx_seq_one_letter_code
_entity_poly.pdbx_strand_id
1 'polypeptide(L)'
;MLRVLPLSLFWVKIKVLDIGKFYQGKMKYRQSLFWDTKPENIDKEKHKRYIIERVLEFGRDREVRDVVREFSVKEIRKVVNLPRSLTPKTKNLWIHILKK
;
A
#
# COMPACT_ATOMS: atom_id res chain seq x y z
N MET A 1 -0.67 40.82 17.18
CA MET A 1 -0.92 40.82 15.72
C MET A 1 -1.31 39.40 15.29
N LEU A 2 -2.60 39.07 15.32
CA LEU A 2 -3.11 37.75 14.92
C LEU A 2 -3.30 37.76 13.39
N ARG A 3 -2.46 37.03 12.66
CA ARG A 3 -2.61 36.83 11.20
C ARG A 3 -3.78 35.87 10.96
N VAL A 4 -4.94 36.43 10.61
CA VAL A 4 -6.08 35.67 10.08
C VAL A 4 -5.68 35.09 8.73
N LEU A 5 -5.56 33.77 8.62
CA LEU A 5 -5.28 33.10 7.34
C LEU A 5 -6.48 33.29 6.39
N PRO A 6 -6.25 33.55 5.09
CA PRO A 6 -7.32 33.78 4.13
C PRO A 6 -8.19 32.52 3.95
N LEU A 7 -9.51 32.69 3.88
CA LEU A 7 -10.51 31.62 3.73
C LEU A 7 -10.20 30.63 2.58
N SER A 8 -9.46 31.05 1.56
CA SER A 8 -9.02 30.18 0.46
C SER A 8 -8.11 29.03 0.89
N LEU A 9 -7.23 29.24 1.88
CA LEU A 9 -6.35 28.20 2.43
C LEU A 9 -7.14 27.18 3.27
N PHE A 10 -8.25 27.60 3.89
CA PHE A 10 -9.12 26.73 4.67
C PHE A 10 -9.85 25.73 3.78
N TRP A 11 -10.39 26.17 2.64
CA TRP A 11 -11.04 25.28 1.66
C TRP A 11 -10.06 24.31 0.99
N VAL A 12 -8.82 24.73 0.73
CA VAL A 12 -7.77 23.83 0.23
C VAL A 12 -7.43 22.77 1.27
N LYS A 13 -7.33 23.13 2.55
CA LYS A 13 -7.07 22.18 3.65
C LYS A 13 -8.23 21.20 3.85
N ILE A 14 -9.48 21.66 3.75
CA ILE A 14 -10.67 20.79 3.80
C ILE A 14 -10.68 19.79 2.62
N LYS A 15 -10.45 20.24 1.38
CA LYS A 15 -10.38 19.33 0.22
C LYS A 15 -9.30 18.26 0.38
N VAL A 16 -8.11 18.63 0.86
CA VAL A 16 -7.02 17.67 1.12
C VAL A 16 -7.43 16.65 2.19
N LEU A 17 -8.11 17.08 3.26
CA LEU A 17 -8.62 16.20 4.32
C LEU A 17 -9.74 15.26 3.83
N ASP A 18 -10.61 15.72 2.93
CA ASP A 18 -11.69 14.90 2.37
C ASP A 18 -11.17 13.87 1.36
N ILE A 19 -10.22 14.22 0.49
CA ILE A 19 -9.61 13.28 -0.48
C ILE A 19 -8.98 12.08 0.25
N GLY A 20 -8.37 12.30 1.41
CA GLY A 20 -7.81 11.22 2.23
C GLY A 20 -8.83 10.23 2.79
N LYS A 21 -10.11 10.61 2.92
CA LYS A 21 -11.17 9.74 3.45
C LYS A 21 -11.88 8.90 2.39
N PHE A 22 -11.88 9.31 1.12
CA PHE A 22 -12.59 8.60 0.05
C PHE A 22 -11.88 7.31 -0.42
N TYR A 23 -10.60 7.11 -0.12
CA TYR A 23 -9.86 5.88 -0.44
C TYR A 23 -10.01 4.76 0.61
N GLN A 24 -11.09 4.73 1.41
CA GLN A 24 -11.37 3.60 2.30
C GLN A 24 -12.06 2.44 1.57
N GLY A 25 -11.56 2.07 0.39
CA GLY A 25 -11.82 0.78 -0.21
C GLY A 25 -11.22 -0.31 0.70
N LYS A 26 -12.07 -0.95 1.51
CA LYS A 26 -11.67 -2.11 2.31
C LYS A 26 -11.17 -3.20 1.37
N MET A 27 -9.86 -3.45 1.39
CA MET A 27 -9.23 -4.50 0.59
C MET A 27 -9.83 -5.83 1.00
N LYS A 28 -10.45 -6.54 0.06
CA LYS A 28 -10.92 -7.90 0.29
C LYS A 28 -9.82 -8.85 -0.14
N TYR A 29 -8.84 -9.04 0.73
CA TYR A 29 -7.87 -10.10 0.57
C TYR A 29 -8.47 -11.44 0.97
N ARG A 30 -8.05 -12.51 0.30
CA ARG A 30 -8.40 -13.86 0.71
C ARG A 30 -7.65 -14.23 1.98
N GLN A 31 -8.33 -14.94 2.89
CA GLN A 31 -7.72 -15.47 4.12
C GLN A 31 -6.45 -16.29 3.84
N SER A 32 -6.36 -16.98 2.70
CA SER A 32 -5.19 -17.79 2.33
C SER A 32 -3.87 -17.01 2.21
N LEU A 33 -3.92 -15.69 1.99
CA LEU A 33 -2.70 -14.85 1.97
C LEU A 33 -2.14 -14.59 3.38
N PHE A 34 -2.99 -14.69 4.39
CA PHE A 34 -2.74 -14.28 5.76
C PHE A 34 -3.16 -15.41 6.71
N TRP A 35 -2.55 -16.59 6.57
CA TRP A 35 -2.91 -17.76 7.38
C TRP A 35 -2.74 -17.54 8.90
N ASP A 36 -1.90 -16.59 9.29
CA ASP A 36 -1.58 -16.23 10.67
C ASP A 36 -2.47 -15.13 11.27
N THR A 37 -3.25 -14.41 10.45
CA THR A 37 -4.13 -13.34 10.95
C THR A 37 -5.38 -13.15 10.09
N LYS A 38 -6.46 -12.72 10.70
CA LYS A 38 -7.67 -12.37 9.95
C LYS A 38 -7.42 -11.10 9.12
N PRO A 39 -7.77 -11.04 7.82
CA PRO A 39 -7.60 -9.86 6.99
C PRO A 39 -8.20 -8.59 7.58
N GLU A 40 -9.25 -8.71 8.39
CA GLU A 40 -9.91 -7.59 9.08
C GLU A 40 -9.01 -6.91 10.12
N ASN A 41 -8.03 -7.64 10.68
CA ASN A 41 -7.08 -7.11 11.66
C ASN A 41 -5.88 -6.41 11.00
N ILE A 42 -5.77 -6.47 9.68
CA ILE A 42 -4.64 -5.91 8.94
C ILE A 42 -4.87 -4.43 8.67
N ASP A 43 -4.21 -3.60 9.47
CA ASP A 43 -4.04 -2.17 9.20
C ASP A 43 -3.07 -1.95 8.02
N LYS A 44 -3.52 -1.25 6.97
CA LYS A 44 -2.73 -1.04 5.74
C LYS A 44 -1.48 -0.20 5.97
N GLU A 45 -1.54 0.79 6.86
CA GLU A 45 -0.42 1.71 7.10
C GLU A 45 0.62 1.10 8.03
N LYS A 46 0.17 0.36 9.04
CA LYS A 46 1.06 -0.31 9.99
C LYS A 46 1.68 -1.58 9.41
N HIS A 47 0.95 -2.30 8.57
CA HIS A 47 1.38 -3.59 8.04
C HIS A 47 1.79 -3.56 6.56
N LYS A 48 2.14 -2.38 6.01
CA LYS A 48 2.54 -2.19 4.59
C LYS A 48 3.49 -3.29 4.09
N ARG A 49 4.59 -3.51 4.80
CA ARG A 49 5.62 -4.49 4.43
C ARG A 49 5.03 -5.89 4.32
N TYR A 50 4.31 -6.32 5.35
CA TYR A 50 3.71 -7.64 5.43
C TYR A 50 2.71 -7.88 4.29
N ILE A 51 1.86 -6.89 4.00
CA ILE A 51 0.91 -6.93 2.89
C ILE A 51 1.64 -7.07 1.55
N ILE A 52 2.64 -6.22 1.31
CA ILE A 52 3.41 -6.24 0.06
C ILE A 52 4.11 -7.60 -0.11
N GLU A 53 4.80 -8.10 0.92
CA GLU A 53 5.47 -9.41 0.86
C GLU A 53 4.48 -10.54 0.52
N ARG A 54 3.36 -10.63 1.24
CA ARG A 54 2.38 -11.71 1.03
C ARG A 54 1.71 -11.67 -0.33
N VAL A 55 1.34 -10.48 -0.80
CA VAL A 55 0.66 -10.33 -2.09
C VAL A 55 1.63 -10.52 -3.26
N LEU A 56 2.86 -10.04 -3.17
CA LEU A 56 3.83 -10.21 -4.27
C LEU A 56 4.30 -11.67 -4.41
N GLU A 57 4.31 -12.45 -3.33
CA GLU A 57 4.70 -13.86 -3.33
C GLU A 57 3.55 -14.81 -3.69
N PHE A 58 2.34 -14.57 -3.18
CA PHE A 58 1.23 -15.53 -3.26
C PHE A 58 -0.08 -14.94 -3.82
N GLY A 59 -0.10 -13.63 -4.11
CA GLY A 59 -1.26 -12.94 -4.62
C GLY A 59 -1.61 -13.30 -6.05
N ARG A 60 -2.90 -13.20 -6.38
CA ARG A 60 -3.40 -13.24 -7.76
C ARG A 60 -3.31 -11.85 -8.39
N ASP A 61 -3.45 -11.79 -9.71
CA ASP A 61 -3.40 -10.56 -10.51
C ASP A 61 -4.28 -9.43 -9.98
N ARG A 62 -5.46 -9.76 -9.44
CA ARG A 62 -6.34 -8.76 -8.81
C ARG A 62 -5.70 -8.16 -7.55
N GLU A 63 -5.23 -9.01 -6.64
CA GLU A 63 -4.66 -8.60 -5.35
C GLU A 63 -3.36 -7.81 -5.55
N VAL A 64 -2.56 -8.23 -6.54
CA VAL A 64 -1.36 -7.52 -6.99
C VAL A 64 -1.70 -6.13 -7.52
N ARG A 65 -2.72 -6.00 -8.38
CA ARG A 65 -3.18 -4.69 -8.87
C ARG A 65 -3.65 -3.79 -7.74
N ASP A 66 -4.30 -4.36 -6.74
CA ASP A 66 -4.74 -3.60 -5.58
C ASP A 66 -3.53 -3.07 -4.78
N VAL A 67 -2.49 -3.88 -4.57
CA VAL A 67 -1.22 -3.45 -3.93
C VAL A 67 -0.51 -2.35 -4.72
N VAL A 68 -0.46 -2.44 -6.05
CA VAL A 68 0.18 -1.42 -6.92
C VAL A 68 -0.60 -0.10 -6.93
N ARG A 69 -1.92 -0.14 -6.70
CA ARG A 69 -2.76 1.07 -6.57
C ARG A 69 -2.62 1.74 -5.21
N GLU A 70 -2.49 0.94 -4.15
CA GLU A 70 -2.45 1.43 -2.77
C GLU A 70 -1.06 1.94 -2.37
N PHE A 71 0.00 1.24 -2.78
CA PHE A 71 1.37 1.58 -2.41
C PHE A 71 2.14 2.14 -3.59
N SER A 72 2.93 3.17 -3.33
CA SER A 72 3.79 3.74 -4.36
C SER A 72 4.84 2.72 -4.84
N VAL A 73 5.24 2.83 -6.11
CA VAL A 73 6.34 2.01 -6.68
C VAL A 73 7.60 2.08 -5.81
N LYS A 74 7.88 3.24 -5.18
CA LYS A 74 9.00 3.42 -4.26
C LYS A 74 8.87 2.56 -2.99
N GLU A 75 7.69 2.51 -2.39
CA GLU A 75 7.42 1.65 -1.22
C GLU A 75 7.54 0.18 -1.57
N ILE A 76 6.96 -0.24 -2.70
CA ILE A 76 7.03 -1.63 -3.19
C ILE A 76 8.49 -2.01 -3.45
N ARG A 77 9.25 -1.17 -4.17
CA ARG A 77 10.67 -1.40 -4.46
C ARG A 77 11.51 -1.48 -3.18
N LYS A 78 11.20 -0.67 -2.17
CA LYS A 78 11.85 -0.75 -0.85
C LYS A 78 11.67 -2.15 -0.24
N VAL A 79 10.46 -2.70 -0.26
CA VAL A 79 10.16 -4.03 0.28
C VAL A 79 10.82 -5.15 -0.53
N VAL A 80 10.73 -5.10 -1.87
CA VAL A 80 11.37 -6.08 -2.77
C VAL A 80 12.88 -6.16 -2.52
N ASN A 81 13.52 -5.02 -2.27
CA ASN A 81 14.97 -4.97 -2.05
C ASN A 81 15.44 -5.41 -0.67
N LEU A 82 14.53 -5.54 0.32
CA LEU A 82 14.91 -6.02 1.66
C LEU A 82 15.54 -7.43 1.61
N PRO A 83 16.44 -7.73 2.56
CA PRO A 83 16.94 -9.08 2.73
C PRO A 83 15.79 -9.97 3.26
N ARG A 84 15.67 -11.18 2.70
CA ARG A 84 14.68 -12.20 3.11
C ARG A 84 13.22 -11.76 3.05
N SER A 85 12.86 -10.80 2.21
CA SER A 85 11.46 -10.38 2.01
C SER A 85 10.67 -11.30 1.08
N LEU A 86 11.32 -11.77 0.01
CA LEU A 86 10.73 -12.60 -1.03
C LEU A 86 11.69 -13.73 -1.41
N THR A 87 11.15 -14.79 -2.01
CA THR A 87 11.98 -15.85 -2.61
C THR A 87 12.84 -15.27 -3.75
N PRO A 88 14.03 -15.83 -4.04
CA PRO A 88 14.92 -15.30 -5.08
C PRO A 88 14.23 -15.16 -6.45
N LYS A 89 13.40 -16.15 -6.82
CA LYS A 89 12.66 -16.14 -8.09
C LYS A 89 11.67 -14.98 -8.16
N THR A 90 10.85 -14.82 -7.12
CA THR A 90 9.86 -13.75 -7.03
C THR A 90 10.52 -12.38 -6.97
N LYS A 91 11.60 -12.25 -6.18
CA LYS A 91 12.39 -11.02 -6.12
C LYS A 91 12.92 -10.61 -7.49
N ASN A 92 13.51 -11.55 -8.24
CA ASN A 92 14.01 -11.29 -9.59
C ASN A 92 12.88 -10.80 -10.52
N LEU A 93 11.74 -11.49 -10.53
CA LEU A 93 10.57 -11.09 -11.31
C LEU A 93 10.19 -9.63 -11.02
N TRP A 94 10.02 -9.27 -9.75
CA TRP A 94 9.61 -7.92 -9.36
C TRP A 94 10.67 -6.86 -9.65
N ILE A 95 11.95 -7.19 -9.50
CA ILE A 95 13.04 -6.29 -9.91
C ILE A 95 12.94 -5.97 -11.41
N HIS A 96 12.64 -6.96 -12.26
CA HIS A 96 12.47 -6.73 -13.69
C HIS A 96 11.20 -5.93 -14.01
N ILE A 97 10.07 -6.24 -13.37
CA ILE A 97 8.80 -5.52 -13.59
C ILE A 97 8.92 -4.04 -13.18
N LEU A 98 9.59 -3.77 -12.04
CA LEU A 98 9.70 -2.43 -11.47
C LEU A 98 10.84 -1.59 -12.08
N LYS A 99 11.59 -2.09 -13.07
CA LYS A 99 12.68 -1.35 -13.74
C LYS A 99 12.20 -0.32 -14.77
N LYS A 100 10.89 -0.27 -15.04
CA LYS A 100 10.29 0.74 -15.93
C LYS A 100 10.44 2.16 -15.40
#